data_AF-A0A8T6PEF6-F1
#
_entry.id   AF-A0A8T6PEF6-F1
#
_cell.length_a   1.000
_cell.length_b   1.000
_cell.length_c   1.000
_cell.angle_alpha   90.00
_cell.angle_beta   90.00
_cell.angle_gamma   90.00
#
_symmetry.space_group_name_H-M   'P 1'
#
loop_
_entity.id
_entity.type
_entity.pdbx_description
1 polymer ?
#
loop_
_entity_poly.entity_id
_entity_poly.type
_entity_poly.pdbx_seq_one_letter_code
_entity_poly.pdbx_strand_id
1 'polypeptide(L)'
;MKRWTILTLALALLVSGLPALSQGGSPIAMAGEWLASQQQPDGSFAGEAQTTAIATIALGTLDRDTAAARDWLESNFTEDWDLRTVSWGVIALTVTDSDPGTFADGALLASYTEQFRAARGEDTQALCLGLLARHNLDIPLPETAVGALVSFQQEDGGFSATPDGETDVVTTSLCTQVLSLTDQQEALDNAMAYLGETQLEDDGWSSTGAEASDPLGTAHAMQALISIDEDLGAWGNPERTLVRFMDRETGAFATPADEDETSTLKSTATSILVFEGLSLATLAGSVAEDETSDAAGAGPALDPNWKLVGDGYGIELDTADDFFVTVIDPFDNTTEYYGVEIINWTAEYRYTGYIVEEHLPAEILLWMGEQDPSTWENISNTTLELLPDDVIAQLPDEVQARVTE
;
A
#
# COMPACT_ATOMS: atom_id res chain seq x y z
N MET A 1 -21.42 -57.88 -43.41
CA MET A 1 -21.32 -58.17 -41.96
C MET A 1 -20.04 -57.51 -41.44
N LYS A 2 -20.16 -56.64 -40.41
CA LYS A 2 -19.11 -56.02 -39.55
C LYS A 2 -18.03 -55.22 -40.30
N ARG A 3 -18.08 -53.89 -40.54
CA ARG A 3 -18.34 -52.68 -39.71
C ARG A 3 -17.36 -52.47 -38.54
N TRP A 4 -16.41 -51.56 -38.81
CA TRP A 4 -15.80 -50.52 -37.95
C TRP A 4 -15.01 -50.95 -36.71
N THR A 5 -13.69 -50.88 -36.84
CA THR A 5 -12.71 -50.94 -35.75
C THR A 5 -12.39 -49.51 -35.30
N ILE A 6 -12.92 -49.16 -34.13
CA ILE A 6 -12.29 -48.37 -33.06
C ILE A 6 -11.44 -47.18 -33.51
N LEU A 7 -12.07 -46.00 -33.55
CA LEU A 7 -11.41 -44.70 -33.56
C LEU A 7 -12.07 -43.85 -32.47
N THR A 8 -11.77 -44.17 -31.21
CA THR A 8 -12.27 -43.45 -30.03
C THR A 8 -11.29 -43.62 -28.86
N LEU A 9 -10.08 -43.07 -28.99
CA LEU A 9 -9.19 -42.83 -27.85
C LEU A 9 -8.05 -41.86 -28.21
N ALA A 10 -8.38 -40.65 -28.64
CA ALA A 10 -7.39 -39.59 -28.86
C ALA A 10 -7.97 -38.17 -28.73
N LEU A 11 -9.00 -38.00 -27.89
CA LEU A 11 -9.64 -36.69 -27.67
C LEU A 11 -10.05 -36.48 -26.20
N ALA A 12 -9.22 -36.93 -25.26
CA ALA A 12 -9.44 -36.78 -23.82
C ALA A 12 -8.14 -36.50 -23.02
N LEU A 13 -7.08 -36.02 -23.69
CA LEU A 13 -5.76 -35.78 -23.09
C LEU A 13 -5.10 -34.50 -23.64
N LEU A 14 -5.91 -33.46 -23.81
CA LEU A 14 -5.46 -32.13 -24.29
C LEU A 14 -6.26 -31.00 -23.60
N VAL A 15 -6.60 -31.17 -22.32
CA VAL A 15 -7.17 -30.13 -21.45
C VAL A 15 -6.54 -30.24 -20.06
N SER A 16 -5.21 -30.22 -19.99
CA SER A 16 -4.48 -30.25 -18.70
C SER A 16 -3.19 -29.45 -18.79
N GLY A 17 -3.30 -28.22 -19.29
CA GLY A 17 -2.16 -27.33 -19.45
C GLY A 17 -2.48 -25.94 -19.96
N LEU A 18 -3.72 -25.48 -19.82
CA LEU A 18 -3.98 -24.05 -19.83
C LEU A 18 -3.88 -23.61 -18.37
N PRO A 19 -2.98 -22.67 -17.99
CA PRO A 19 -3.13 -22.00 -16.70
C PRO A 19 -4.55 -21.44 -16.67
N ALA A 20 -5.24 -21.61 -15.55
CA ALA A 20 -6.49 -20.92 -15.31
C ALA A 20 -6.20 -19.42 -15.49
N LEU A 21 -6.67 -18.84 -16.60
CA LEU A 21 -6.70 -17.39 -16.79
C LEU A 21 -7.94 -16.90 -16.06
N SER A 22 -7.88 -16.86 -14.72
CA SER A 22 -8.95 -16.35 -13.88
C SER A 22 -8.43 -15.97 -12.49
N GLN A 23 -7.41 -15.11 -12.40
CA GLN A 23 -7.02 -14.41 -11.17
C GLN A 23 -6.27 -13.13 -11.58
N GLY A 24 -6.99 -12.05 -11.82
CA GLY A 24 -6.40 -10.73 -11.77
C GLY A 24 -6.47 -10.26 -10.33
N GLY A 25 -5.57 -10.75 -9.47
CA GLY A 25 -5.55 -10.37 -8.06
C GLY A 25 -5.51 -8.85 -7.88
N SER A 26 -5.94 -8.35 -6.72
CA SER A 26 -5.82 -6.93 -6.36
C SER A 26 -4.43 -6.35 -6.71
N PRO A 27 -4.31 -5.05 -7.07
CA PRO A 27 -3.03 -4.39 -7.31
C PRO A 27 -1.99 -4.69 -6.22
N ILE A 28 -2.43 -4.72 -4.97
CA ILE A 28 -1.60 -5.05 -3.81
C ILE A 28 -1.20 -6.52 -3.82
N ALA A 29 -2.13 -7.45 -4.09
CA ALA A 29 -1.83 -8.87 -4.18
C ALA A 29 -0.83 -9.15 -5.31
N MET A 30 -1.00 -8.54 -6.48
CA MET A 30 -0.06 -8.64 -7.60
C MET A 30 1.31 -8.08 -7.24
N ALA A 31 1.37 -6.87 -6.66
CA ALA A 31 2.61 -6.25 -6.23
C ALA A 31 3.33 -7.09 -5.17
N GLY A 32 2.60 -7.64 -4.20
CA GLY A 32 3.13 -8.52 -3.17
C GLY A 32 3.60 -9.88 -3.70
N GLU A 33 2.90 -10.46 -4.67
CA GLU A 33 3.33 -11.67 -5.39
C GLU A 33 4.60 -11.44 -6.19
N TRP A 34 4.63 -10.34 -6.94
CA TRP A 34 5.83 -9.98 -7.69
C TRP A 34 7.00 -9.72 -6.76
N LEU A 35 6.80 -8.94 -5.69
CA LEU A 35 7.84 -8.64 -4.72
C LEU A 35 8.38 -9.94 -4.12
N ALA A 36 7.51 -10.84 -3.64
CA ALA A 36 7.92 -12.14 -3.13
C ALA A 36 8.71 -12.97 -4.16
N SER A 37 8.32 -12.91 -5.43
CA SER A 37 9.01 -13.61 -6.52
C SER A 37 10.41 -13.07 -6.84
N GLN A 38 10.72 -11.84 -6.41
CA GLN A 38 12.04 -11.24 -6.58
C GLN A 38 13.05 -11.70 -5.52
N GLN A 39 12.63 -12.46 -4.50
CA GLN A 39 13.55 -12.97 -3.50
C GLN A 39 14.58 -13.92 -4.14
N GLN A 40 15.86 -13.62 -3.97
CA GLN A 40 16.95 -14.44 -4.47
C GLN A 40 17.05 -15.76 -3.68
N PRO A 41 17.69 -16.81 -4.22
CA PRO A 41 17.82 -18.10 -3.53
C PRO A 41 18.52 -18.05 -2.17
N ASP A 42 19.28 -16.99 -1.89
CA ASP A 42 19.93 -16.78 -0.60
C ASP A 42 19.01 -16.07 0.42
N GLY A 43 17.84 -15.59 0.01
CA GLY A 43 16.88 -14.85 0.83
C GLY A 43 16.92 -13.33 0.62
N SER A 44 17.92 -12.81 -0.08
CA SER A 44 18.09 -11.37 -0.29
C SER A 44 17.15 -10.81 -1.35
N PHE A 45 16.98 -9.48 -1.31
CA PHE A 45 16.45 -8.69 -2.41
C PHE A 45 17.57 -7.79 -2.95
N ALA A 46 17.87 -7.92 -4.25
CA ALA A 46 19.01 -7.29 -4.93
C ALA A 46 20.41 -7.55 -4.29
N GLY A 47 20.54 -8.51 -3.36
CA GLY A 47 21.78 -8.72 -2.61
C GLY A 47 22.15 -7.58 -1.65
N GLU A 48 21.20 -6.70 -1.30
CA GLU A 48 21.43 -5.49 -0.50
C GLU A 48 20.62 -5.51 0.79
N ALA A 49 21.25 -5.16 1.92
CA ALA A 49 20.61 -5.15 3.24
C ALA A 49 19.43 -4.19 3.35
N GLN A 50 19.59 -2.96 2.86
CA GLN A 50 18.51 -1.98 2.90
C GLN A 50 17.30 -2.43 2.08
N THR A 51 17.52 -2.87 0.84
CA THR A 51 16.46 -3.34 -0.06
C THR A 51 15.77 -4.59 0.50
N THR A 52 16.54 -5.51 1.09
CA THR A 52 16.01 -6.70 1.75
C THR A 52 15.13 -6.34 2.94
N ALA A 53 15.54 -5.38 3.78
CA ALA A 53 14.74 -4.93 4.92
C ALA A 53 13.44 -4.23 4.47
N ILE A 54 13.49 -3.34 3.47
CA ILE A 54 12.30 -2.67 2.93
C ILE A 54 11.30 -3.69 2.35
N ALA A 55 11.78 -4.65 1.55
CA ALA A 55 10.93 -5.71 1.03
C ALA A 55 10.36 -6.60 2.14
N THR A 56 11.14 -6.87 3.19
CA THR A 56 10.69 -7.64 4.36
C THR A 56 9.55 -6.93 5.09
N ILE A 57 9.60 -5.60 5.22
CA ILE A 57 8.52 -4.80 5.81
C ILE A 57 7.24 -4.98 5.00
N ALA A 58 7.29 -4.70 3.69
CA ALA A 58 6.11 -4.79 2.82
C ALA A 58 5.52 -6.21 2.73
N LEU A 59 6.36 -7.24 2.71
CA LEU A 59 5.88 -8.63 2.75
C LEU A 59 5.29 -9.00 4.13
N GLY A 60 5.86 -8.46 5.20
CA GLY A 60 5.37 -8.66 6.56
C GLY A 60 3.98 -8.06 6.77
N THR A 61 3.70 -6.86 6.24
CA THR A 61 2.36 -6.25 6.33
C THR A 61 1.31 -7.02 5.55
N LEU A 62 1.71 -7.80 4.55
CA LEU A 62 0.82 -8.68 3.78
C LEU A 62 0.74 -10.11 4.35
N ASP A 63 1.23 -10.35 5.57
CA ASP A 63 1.30 -11.67 6.21
C ASP A 63 2.00 -12.74 5.37
N ARG A 64 2.97 -12.34 4.53
CA ARG A 64 3.75 -13.26 3.69
C ARG A 64 4.97 -13.79 4.43
N ASP A 65 5.44 -14.97 4.01
CA ASP A 65 6.63 -15.59 4.61
C ASP A 65 7.89 -14.74 4.35
N THR A 66 8.50 -14.28 5.44
CA THR A 66 9.69 -13.42 5.47
C THR A 66 10.90 -14.13 6.08
N ALA A 67 10.78 -15.42 6.44
CA ALA A 67 11.83 -16.13 7.18
C ALA A 67 13.18 -16.13 6.48
N ALA A 68 13.22 -16.42 5.17
CA ALA A 68 14.46 -16.44 4.40
C ALA A 68 15.14 -15.05 4.30
N ALA A 69 14.35 -13.97 4.21
CA ALA A 69 14.89 -12.62 4.17
C ALA A 69 15.50 -12.22 5.52
N ARG A 70 14.83 -12.56 6.62
CA ARG A 70 15.35 -12.35 7.98
C ARG A 70 16.62 -13.15 8.25
N ASP A 71 16.64 -14.42 7.87
CA ASP A 71 17.83 -15.29 8.00
C ASP A 71 19.02 -14.71 7.20
N TRP A 72 18.75 -14.17 6.01
CA TRP A 72 19.78 -13.50 5.21
C TRP A 72 20.27 -12.21 5.85
N LEU A 73 19.37 -11.35 6.34
CA LEU A 73 19.73 -10.12 7.06
C LEU A 73 20.60 -10.44 8.28
N GLU A 74 20.28 -11.51 9.01
CA GLU A 74 21.04 -11.93 10.19
C GLU A 74 22.43 -12.42 9.79
N SER A 75 22.49 -13.27 8.77
CA SER A 75 23.75 -13.86 8.29
C SER A 75 24.70 -12.85 7.66
N ASN A 76 24.17 -11.75 7.12
CA ASN A 76 24.95 -10.70 6.44
C ASN A 76 25.07 -9.41 7.25
N PHE A 77 24.54 -9.38 8.48
CA PHE A 77 24.71 -8.25 9.38
C PHE A 77 26.21 -7.98 9.63
N THR A 78 26.60 -6.73 9.49
CA THR A 78 27.93 -6.26 9.90
C THR A 78 27.79 -5.01 10.77
N GLU A 79 28.73 -4.83 11.70
CA GLU A 79 28.77 -3.62 12.56
C GLU A 79 29.01 -2.33 11.74
N ASP A 80 29.44 -2.45 10.49
CA ASP A 80 29.71 -1.34 9.56
C ASP A 80 28.45 -0.84 8.81
N TRP A 81 27.29 -1.50 8.94
CA TRP A 81 26.04 -0.99 8.36
C TRP A 81 25.78 0.43 8.85
N ASP A 82 25.36 1.35 7.99
CA ASP A 82 25.07 2.73 8.38
C ASP A 82 23.74 2.84 9.17
N LEU A 83 23.46 4.02 9.77
CA LEU A 83 22.26 4.23 10.56
C LEU A 83 20.98 3.98 9.74
N ARG A 84 20.99 4.29 8.44
CA ARG A 84 19.84 4.02 7.55
C ARG A 84 19.58 2.54 7.45
N THR A 85 20.61 1.75 7.16
CA THR A 85 20.51 0.30 6.97
C THR A 85 20.08 -0.41 8.25
N VAL A 86 20.68 -0.08 9.40
CA VAL A 86 20.28 -0.68 10.68
C VAL A 86 18.88 -0.25 11.11
N SER A 87 18.44 0.97 10.78
CA SER A 87 17.07 1.43 11.10
C SER A 87 16.01 0.68 10.30
N TRP A 88 16.24 0.48 8.99
CA TRP A 88 15.37 -0.37 8.17
C TRP A 88 15.32 -1.81 8.68
N GLY A 89 16.47 -2.38 9.07
CA GLY A 89 16.53 -3.71 9.68
C GLY A 89 15.72 -3.81 10.98
N VAL A 90 15.80 -2.80 11.85
CA VAL A 90 15.00 -2.74 13.08
C VAL A 90 13.51 -2.72 12.78
N ILE A 91 13.05 -1.86 11.86
CA ILE A 91 11.62 -1.78 11.48
C ILE A 91 11.14 -3.12 10.90
N ALA A 92 11.93 -3.74 10.02
CA ALA A 92 11.62 -5.04 9.42
C ALA A 92 11.41 -6.15 10.45
N LEU A 93 12.21 -6.18 11.51
CA LEU A 93 12.07 -7.16 12.57
C LEU A 93 10.83 -6.89 13.45
N THR A 94 10.56 -5.63 13.78
CA THR A 94 9.33 -5.26 14.50
C THR A 94 8.08 -5.71 13.74
N VAL A 95 7.97 -5.36 12.45
CA VAL A 95 6.79 -5.68 11.63
C VAL A 95 6.56 -7.18 11.48
N THR A 96 7.62 -7.98 11.57
CA THR A 96 7.55 -9.43 11.38
C THR A 96 7.58 -10.21 12.70
N ASP A 97 7.19 -9.57 13.81
CA ASP A 97 7.14 -10.12 15.18
C ASP A 97 8.46 -10.77 15.66
N SER A 98 9.58 -10.32 15.11
CA SER A 98 10.91 -10.78 15.49
C SER A 98 11.53 -9.82 16.49
N ASP A 99 12.06 -10.32 17.61
CA ASP A 99 12.67 -9.46 18.64
C ASP A 99 14.04 -8.93 18.17
N PRO A 100 14.17 -7.62 17.87
CA PRO A 100 15.45 -7.03 17.42
C PRO A 100 16.56 -7.14 18.46
N GLY A 101 16.21 -7.33 19.74
CA GLY A 101 17.15 -7.54 20.85
C GLY A 101 17.78 -8.93 20.86
N THR A 102 17.23 -9.89 20.12
CA THR A 102 17.80 -11.26 19.99
C THR A 102 18.46 -11.50 18.63
N PHE A 103 18.18 -10.65 17.64
CA PHE A 103 18.72 -10.76 16.30
C PHE A 103 20.23 -10.57 16.25
N ALA A 104 20.96 -11.48 15.59
CA ALA A 104 22.42 -11.49 15.53
C ALA A 104 23.06 -11.35 16.92
N ASP A 105 22.57 -12.13 17.89
CA ASP A 105 22.96 -12.06 19.31
C ASP A 105 22.79 -10.65 19.94
N GLY A 106 21.83 -9.86 19.43
CA GLY A 106 21.55 -8.48 19.84
C GLY A 106 22.47 -7.43 19.22
N ALA A 107 23.32 -7.81 18.27
CA ALA A 107 24.29 -6.90 17.66
C ALA A 107 23.63 -5.82 16.79
N LEU A 108 22.50 -6.10 16.15
CA LEU A 108 21.75 -5.10 15.37
C LEU A 108 21.27 -3.95 16.24
N LEU A 109 20.57 -4.25 17.34
CA LEU A 109 20.05 -3.22 18.26
C LEU A 109 21.20 -2.44 18.93
N ALA A 110 22.32 -3.12 19.22
CA ALA A 110 23.53 -2.47 19.72
C ALA A 110 24.11 -1.48 18.70
N SER A 111 24.27 -1.89 17.44
CA SER A 111 24.77 -1.05 16.34
C SER A 111 23.83 0.14 16.07
N TYR A 112 22.52 -0.10 15.96
CA TYR A 112 21.51 0.96 15.85
C TYR A 112 21.64 1.98 16.99
N THR A 113 21.74 1.50 18.23
CA THR A 113 21.84 2.37 19.40
C THR A 113 23.14 3.20 19.39
N GLU A 114 24.26 2.62 18.99
CA GLU A 114 25.54 3.32 18.86
C GLU A 114 25.48 4.39 17.77
N GLN A 115 25.03 4.01 16.58
CA GLN A 115 24.96 4.90 15.43
C GLN A 115 23.95 6.01 15.61
N PHE A 116 22.78 5.73 16.19
CA PHE A 116 21.79 6.76 16.49
C PHE A 116 22.33 7.82 17.46
N ARG A 117 23.18 7.42 18.42
CA ARG A 117 23.85 8.37 19.34
C ARG A 117 24.92 9.20 18.64
N ALA A 118 25.61 8.60 17.66
CA ALA A 118 26.68 9.22 16.89
C ALA A 118 26.14 10.15 15.79
N ALA A 119 24.98 9.85 15.22
CA ALA A 119 24.29 10.65 14.21
C ALA A 119 23.83 11.98 14.83
N ARG A 120 24.72 12.96 14.82
CA ARG A 120 24.46 14.33 15.28
C ARG A 120 24.72 15.30 14.14
N GLY A 121 23.81 15.30 13.17
CA GLY A 121 23.70 16.33 12.15
C GLY A 121 24.56 16.19 10.91
N GLU A 122 24.92 14.96 10.53
CA GLU A 122 25.61 14.71 9.26
C GLU A 122 24.67 14.11 8.19
N ASP A 123 23.65 13.36 8.61
CA ASP A 123 22.68 12.69 7.73
C ASP A 123 21.27 12.83 8.32
N THR A 124 20.49 13.73 7.73
CA THR A 124 19.11 14.04 8.13
C THR A 124 18.18 12.87 7.85
N GLN A 125 18.34 12.22 6.69
CA GLN A 125 17.51 11.08 6.31
C GLN A 125 17.71 9.91 7.28
N ALA A 126 18.95 9.63 7.65
CA ALA A 126 19.29 8.61 8.65
C ALA A 126 18.74 8.95 10.03
N LEU A 127 18.76 10.22 10.43
CA LEU A 127 18.16 10.65 11.68
C LEU A 127 16.64 10.41 11.69
N CYS A 128 15.93 10.77 10.62
CA CYS A 128 14.49 10.56 10.50
C CYS A 128 14.14 9.06 10.53
N LEU A 129 14.83 8.23 9.74
CA LEU A 129 14.69 6.77 9.80
C LEU A 129 15.01 6.20 11.18
N GLY A 130 16.04 6.71 11.85
CA GLY A 130 16.42 6.28 13.18
C GLY A 130 15.37 6.62 14.23
N LEU A 131 14.69 7.75 14.10
CA LEU A 131 13.56 8.14 14.96
C LEU A 131 12.32 7.27 14.67
N LEU A 132 12.01 6.97 13.41
CA LEU A 132 10.93 6.05 13.04
C LEU A 132 11.18 4.63 13.56
N ALA A 133 12.41 4.10 13.42
CA ALA A 133 12.77 2.81 14.00
C ALA A 133 12.63 2.81 15.54
N ARG A 134 12.92 3.94 16.19
CA ARG A 134 12.73 4.09 17.64
C ARG A 134 11.25 4.03 18.03
N HIS A 135 10.40 4.70 17.27
CA HIS A 135 8.97 4.67 17.44
C HIS A 135 8.42 3.25 17.26
N ASN A 136 8.84 2.52 16.24
CA ASN A 136 8.48 1.13 16.00
C ASN A 136 8.96 0.16 17.11
N LEU A 137 9.97 0.54 17.90
CA LEU A 137 10.39 -0.21 19.09
C LEU A 137 9.56 0.14 20.34
N ASP A 138 8.53 0.99 20.23
CA ASP A 138 7.81 1.60 21.35
C ASP A 138 8.76 2.33 22.32
N ILE A 139 9.76 3.02 21.77
CA ILE A 139 10.71 3.80 22.55
C ILE A 139 10.46 5.30 22.32
N PRO A 140 10.33 6.12 23.39
CA PRO A 140 10.10 7.55 23.25
C PRO A 140 11.17 8.28 22.43
N LEU A 141 10.73 9.21 21.58
CA LEU A 141 11.60 10.05 20.76
C LEU A 141 12.39 11.05 21.66
N PRO A 142 13.73 11.15 21.54
CA PRO A 142 14.49 12.08 22.36
C PRO A 142 14.29 13.53 21.90
N GLU A 143 13.88 14.42 22.80
CA GLU A 143 13.69 15.86 22.52
C GLU A 143 14.90 16.50 21.84
N THR A 144 16.12 16.08 22.20
CA THR A 144 17.35 16.61 21.58
C THR A 144 17.52 16.19 20.12
N ALA A 145 17.04 15.00 19.76
CA ALA A 145 17.09 14.51 18.38
C ALA A 145 15.98 15.16 17.53
N VAL A 146 14.79 15.32 18.11
CA VAL A 146 13.68 16.06 17.48
C VAL A 146 14.08 17.53 17.27
N GLY A 147 14.68 18.18 18.27
CA GLY A 147 15.17 19.56 18.12
C GLY A 147 16.28 19.70 17.09
N ALA A 148 17.13 18.67 16.91
CA ALA A 148 18.11 18.64 15.83
C ALA A 148 17.45 18.50 14.46
N LEU A 149 16.47 17.61 14.34
CA LEU A 149 15.65 17.47 13.12
C LEU A 149 15.05 18.81 12.72
N VAL A 150 14.32 19.48 13.61
CA VAL A 150 13.70 20.79 13.33
C VAL A 150 14.74 21.82 12.87
N SER A 151 15.96 21.77 13.43
CA SER A 151 17.04 22.68 13.01
C SER A 151 17.62 22.41 11.61
N PHE A 152 17.32 21.25 11.01
CA PHE A 152 17.72 20.90 9.64
C PHE A 152 16.65 21.23 8.61
N GLN A 153 15.46 21.67 9.02
CA GLN A 153 14.45 22.13 8.10
C GLN A 153 14.95 23.41 7.40
N GLN A 154 14.86 23.44 6.08
CA GLN A 154 15.33 24.56 5.28
C GLN A 154 14.25 25.66 5.15
N GLU A 155 14.63 26.79 4.55
CA GLU A 155 13.74 27.96 4.41
C GLU A 155 12.48 27.69 3.57
N ASP A 156 12.55 26.70 2.66
CA ASP A 156 11.43 26.23 1.83
C ASP A 156 10.53 25.23 2.58
N GLY A 157 10.83 24.90 3.83
CA GLY A 157 10.12 23.90 4.65
C GLY A 157 10.55 22.46 4.40
N GLY A 158 11.37 22.21 3.38
CA GLY A 158 11.84 20.87 3.03
C GLY A 158 13.02 20.40 3.87
N PHE A 159 13.32 19.11 3.70
CA PHE A 159 14.51 18.46 4.22
C PHE A 159 15.31 17.84 3.09
N SER A 160 16.62 17.84 3.25
CA SER A 160 17.59 17.24 2.35
C SER A 160 18.30 16.08 3.06
N ALA A 161 18.77 15.07 2.31
CA ALA A 161 19.44 13.91 2.89
C ALA A 161 20.58 14.27 3.89
N THR A 162 21.32 15.35 3.62
CA THR A 162 22.26 15.98 4.55
C THR A 162 21.84 17.42 4.83
N PRO A 163 22.12 18.03 5.99
CA PRO A 163 21.57 19.35 6.34
C PRO A 163 21.87 20.51 5.38
N ASP A 164 22.97 20.43 4.63
CA ASP A 164 23.38 21.45 3.65
C ASP A 164 23.05 21.05 2.18
N GLY A 165 22.30 19.97 1.98
CA GLY A 165 21.93 19.44 0.67
C GLY A 165 20.77 20.18 0.01
N GLU A 166 20.41 19.77 -1.21
CA GLU A 166 19.16 20.20 -1.85
C GLU A 166 17.99 19.42 -1.23
N THR A 167 16.89 20.12 -0.93
CA THR A 167 15.69 19.51 -0.35
C THR A 167 15.08 18.53 -1.33
N ASP A 168 14.59 17.40 -0.82
CA ASP A 168 14.02 16.34 -1.62
C ASP A 168 12.75 15.76 -0.98
N VAL A 169 11.85 15.23 -1.81
CA VAL A 169 10.55 14.70 -1.36
C VAL A 169 10.71 13.50 -0.45
N VAL A 170 11.68 12.61 -0.71
CA VAL A 170 11.83 11.37 0.08
C VAL A 170 12.28 11.68 1.50
N THR A 171 13.30 12.51 1.66
CA THR A 171 13.79 12.92 2.97
C THR A 171 12.74 13.76 3.69
N THR A 172 12.10 14.71 3.00
CA THR A 172 11.03 15.52 3.59
C THR A 172 9.88 14.66 4.08
N SER A 173 9.48 13.65 3.31
CA SER A 173 8.39 12.74 3.70
C SER A 173 8.74 11.90 4.93
N LEU A 174 9.94 11.32 4.99
CA LEU A 174 10.40 10.56 6.16
C LEU A 174 10.45 11.43 7.42
N CYS A 175 10.90 12.68 7.28
CA CYS A 175 10.96 13.61 8.39
C CYS A 175 9.57 14.13 8.80
N THR A 176 8.64 14.27 7.86
CA THR A 176 7.23 14.59 8.12
C THR A 176 6.57 13.51 8.98
N GLN A 177 6.81 12.23 8.66
CA GLN A 177 6.34 11.10 9.49
C GLN A 177 6.92 11.11 10.91
N VAL A 178 8.12 11.67 11.11
CA VAL A 178 8.65 11.85 12.47
C VAL A 178 7.98 13.04 13.16
N LEU A 179 7.78 14.15 12.45
CA LEU A 179 7.17 15.36 13.01
C LEU A 179 5.73 15.11 13.46
N SER A 180 4.98 14.25 12.76
CA SER A 180 3.63 13.83 13.14
C SER A 180 3.55 13.15 14.51
N LEU A 181 4.66 12.56 14.96
CA LEU A 181 4.80 11.91 16.26
C LEU A 181 5.21 12.87 17.38
N THR A 182 5.23 14.19 17.12
CA THR A 182 5.78 15.20 18.03
C THR A 182 4.89 16.44 18.13
N ASP A 183 5.15 17.30 19.12
CA ASP A 183 4.46 18.59 19.27
C ASP A 183 5.04 19.71 18.37
N GLN A 184 5.81 19.40 17.32
CA GLN A 184 6.49 20.38 16.46
C GLN A 184 5.60 20.87 15.31
N GLN A 185 4.41 21.39 15.62
CA GLN A 185 3.40 21.75 14.61
C GLN A 185 3.90 22.70 13.52
N GLU A 186 4.67 23.75 13.87
CA GLU A 186 5.16 24.71 12.89
C GLU A 186 6.10 24.05 11.87
N ALA A 187 6.96 23.12 12.32
CA ALA A 187 7.84 22.39 11.43
C ALA A 187 7.05 21.40 10.56
N LEU A 188 6.02 20.77 11.12
CA LEU A 188 5.11 19.90 10.37
C LEU A 188 4.40 20.69 9.26
N ASP A 189 3.77 21.82 9.60
CA ASP A 189 3.07 22.68 8.65
C ASP A 189 3.98 23.14 7.51
N ASN A 190 5.23 23.50 7.80
CA ASN A 190 6.22 23.88 6.79
C ASN A 190 6.59 22.71 5.86
N ALA A 191 6.74 21.49 6.40
CA ALA A 191 7.05 20.31 5.60
C ALA A 191 5.86 19.95 4.68
N MET A 192 4.64 20.11 5.17
CA MET A 192 3.42 19.94 4.39
C MET A 192 3.30 20.99 3.28
N ALA A 193 3.63 22.25 3.57
CA ALA A 193 3.68 23.29 2.55
C ALA A 193 4.68 22.95 1.44
N TYR A 194 5.87 22.46 1.80
CA TYR A 194 6.86 21.98 0.83
C TYR A 194 6.31 20.85 -0.07
N LEU A 195 5.66 19.84 0.53
CA LEU A 195 5.05 18.76 -0.26
C LEU A 195 3.97 19.29 -1.22
N GLY A 196 3.17 20.26 -0.78
CA GLY A 196 2.17 20.91 -1.64
C GLY A 196 2.78 21.72 -2.79
N GLU A 197 3.87 22.44 -2.52
CA GLU A 197 4.56 23.24 -3.55
C GLU A 197 5.34 22.39 -4.56
N THR A 198 5.76 21.19 -4.17
CA THR A 198 6.52 20.25 -5.01
C THR A 198 5.67 19.20 -5.71
N GLN A 199 4.37 19.14 -5.42
CA GLN A 199 3.45 18.28 -6.15
C GLN A 199 3.37 18.70 -7.63
N LEU A 200 3.44 17.71 -8.52
CA LEU A 200 3.42 17.92 -9.97
C LEU A 200 1.99 17.96 -10.52
N GLU A 201 1.83 18.41 -11.76
CA GLU A 201 0.52 18.58 -12.42
C GLU A 201 -0.30 17.28 -12.54
N ASP A 202 0.36 16.13 -12.42
CA ASP A 202 -0.29 14.83 -12.41
C ASP A 202 -0.65 14.34 -11.01
N ASP A 203 -0.65 15.20 -9.99
CA ASP A 203 -0.94 14.87 -8.59
C ASP A 203 0.12 13.97 -7.91
N GLY A 204 1.25 13.68 -8.58
CA GLY A 204 2.36 12.90 -8.03
C GLY A 204 3.57 13.73 -7.60
N TRP A 205 4.63 13.04 -7.20
CA TRP A 205 5.90 13.66 -6.80
C TRP A 205 7.11 12.97 -7.44
N SER A 206 8.18 13.74 -7.60
CA SER A 206 9.50 13.22 -7.96
C SER A 206 10.39 13.03 -6.73
N SER A 207 11.01 11.87 -6.61
CA SER A 207 12.06 11.56 -5.64
C SER A 207 13.38 12.32 -5.89
N THR A 208 13.57 12.90 -7.07
CA THR A 208 14.82 13.55 -7.48
C THR A 208 14.66 15.03 -7.84
N GLY A 209 13.47 15.61 -7.62
CA GLY A 209 13.16 16.98 -8.05
C GLY A 209 13.03 17.12 -9.57
N ALA A 210 12.79 16.03 -10.30
CA ALA A 210 12.56 16.04 -11.73
C ALA A 210 11.17 16.62 -12.08
N GLU A 211 11.01 17.02 -13.35
CA GLU A 211 9.73 17.54 -13.87
C GLU A 211 8.64 16.46 -14.03
N ALA A 212 8.96 15.19 -13.74
CA ALA A 212 8.05 14.07 -13.86
C ALA A 212 8.00 13.28 -12.56
N SER A 213 6.79 12.86 -12.19
CA SER A 213 6.54 12.00 -11.04
C SER A 213 7.22 10.65 -11.22
N ASP A 214 7.54 10.02 -10.08
CA ASP A 214 8.03 8.64 -10.02
C ASP A 214 7.37 7.91 -8.84
N PRO A 215 7.32 6.57 -8.86
CA PRO A 215 6.57 5.83 -7.84
C PRO A 215 7.20 5.95 -6.45
N LEU A 216 8.52 6.07 -6.34
CA LEU A 216 9.19 6.16 -5.04
C LEU A 216 8.88 7.49 -4.34
N GLY A 217 9.01 8.61 -5.07
CA GLY A 217 8.70 9.94 -4.58
C GLY A 217 7.23 10.07 -4.20
N THR A 218 6.35 9.61 -5.10
CA THR A 218 4.90 9.63 -4.87
C THR A 218 4.50 8.79 -3.67
N ALA A 219 4.99 7.55 -3.56
CA ALA A 219 4.65 6.68 -2.43
C ALA A 219 5.17 7.25 -1.09
N HIS A 220 6.38 7.83 -1.05
CA HIS A 220 6.88 8.46 0.17
C HIS A 220 6.05 9.68 0.59
N ALA A 221 5.69 10.55 -0.36
CA ALA A 221 4.82 11.69 -0.07
C ALA A 221 3.46 11.22 0.48
N MET A 222 2.84 10.22 -0.15
CA MET A 222 1.58 9.64 0.35
C MET A 222 1.71 9.04 1.75
N GLN A 223 2.81 8.34 2.08
CA GLN A 223 3.04 7.87 3.46
C GLN A 223 3.17 9.01 4.46
N ALA A 224 3.73 10.16 4.07
CA ALA A 224 3.76 11.34 4.93
C ALA A 224 2.34 11.86 5.20
N LEU A 225 1.49 11.95 4.18
CA LEU A 225 0.08 12.34 4.31
C LEU A 225 -0.70 11.36 5.20
N ILE A 226 -0.54 10.05 4.97
CA ILE A 226 -1.14 8.99 5.80
C ILE A 226 -0.72 9.12 7.26
N SER A 227 0.54 9.47 7.54
CA SER A 227 1.05 9.56 8.92
C SER A 227 0.44 10.68 9.76
N ILE A 228 -0.28 11.60 9.14
CA ILE A 228 -1.00 12.70 9.79
C ILE A 228 -2.51 12.65 9.53
N ASP A 229 -3.02 11.53 9.00
CA ASP A 229 -4.45 11.32 8.73
C ASP A 229 -5.03 12.38 7.77
N GLU A 230 -4.24 12.80 6.77
CA GLU A 230 -4.71 13.68 5.70
C GLU A 230 -5.55 12.90 4.69
N ASP A 231 -6.61 13.55 4.20
CA ASP A 231 -7.40 13.06 3.07
C ASP A 231 -6.59 13.20 1.78
N LEU A 232 -6.19 12.07 1.18
CA LEU A 232 -5.43 12.04 -0.07
C LEU A 232 -6.20 12.69 -1.23
N GLY A 233 -7.53 12.71 -1.20
CA GLY A 233 -8.36 13.42 -2.18
C GLY A 233 -8.21 14.94 -2.12
N ALA A 234 -7.84 15.50 -0.96
CA ALA A 234 -7.49 16.92 -0.84
C ALA A 234 -6.20 17.27 -1.58
N TRP A 235 -5.41 16.25 -1.93
CA TRP A 235 -4.16 16.32 -2.69
C TRP A 235 -4.36 15.91 -4.16
N GLY A 236 -5.58 16.02 -4.68
CA GLY A 236 -5.90 15.63 -6.04
C GLY A 236 -6.21 14.13 -6.13
N ASN A 237 -5.36 13.37 -6.82
CA ASN A 237 -5.51 11.91 -6.88
C ASN A 237 -4.14 11.22 -7.01
N PRO A 238 -3.31 11.30 -5.95
CA PRO A 238 -1.97 10.72 -5.95
C PRO A 238 -2.01 9.19 -6.09
N GLU A 239 -3.05 8.51 -5.60
CA GLU A 239 -3.27 7.07 -5.76
C GLU A 239 -3.33 6.69 -7.25
N ARG A 240 -4.15 7.40 -8.04
CA ARG A 240 -4.25 7.17 -9.49
C ARG A 240 -2.91 7.34 -10.16
N THR A 241 -2.11 8.31 -9.73
CA THR A 241 -0.79 8.54 -10.31
C THR A 241 0.20 7.48 -9.91
N LEU A 242 0.18 7.01 -8.67
CA LEU A 242 0.98 5.87 -8.25
C LEU A 242 0.62 4.60 -9.05
N VAL A 243 -0.67 4.31 -9.23
CA VAL A 243 -1.16 3.16 -10.03
C VAL A 243 -0.71 3.24 -11.50
N ARG A 244 -0.46 4.42 -12.07
CA ARG A 244 0.06 4.54 -13.45
C ARG A 244 1.46 3.96 -13.61
N PHE A 245 2.25 3.89 -12.55
CA PHE A 245 3.57 3.26 -12.54
C PHE A 245 3.52 1.75 -12.34
N MET A 246 2.35 1.20 -12.00
CA MET A 246 2.18 -0.24 -11.84
C MET A 246 2.19 -0.92 -13.22
N ASP A 247 3.17 -1.80 -13.42
CA ASP A 247 3.19 -2.69 -14.56
C ASP A 247 2.00 -3.66 -14.46
N ARG A 248 1.18 -3.71 -15.52
CA ARG A 248 -0.09 -4.45 -15.50
C ARG A 248 0.06 -5.96 -15.58
N GLU A 249 1.22 -6.45 -15.97
CA GLU A 249 1.48 -7.90 -16.08
C GLU A 249 2.07 -8.45 -14.79
N THR A 250 2.85 -7.63 -14.09
CA THR A 250 3.62 -8.04 -12.91
C THR A 250 3.11 -7.45 -11.61
N GLY A 251 2.52 -6.25 -11.61
CA GLY A 251 2.18 -5.52 -10.38
C GLY A 251 3.36 -4.72 -9.80
N ALA A 252 4.53 -4.73 -10.45
CA ALA A 252 5.69 -3.94 -10.02
C ALA A 252 5.46 -2.45 -10.25
N PHE A 253 5.85 -1.59 -9.31
CA PHE A 253 5.82 -0.14 -9.48
C PHE A 253 7.19 0.34 -9.96
N ALA A 254 7.27 0.78 -11.22
CA ALA A 254 8.51 1.22 -11.86
C ALA A 254 8.26 2.41 -12.79
N THR A 255 9.29 3.23 -13.02
CA THR A 255 9.26 4.12 -14.18
C THR A 255 9.76 3.36 -15.41
N PRO A 256 9.26 3.65 -16.63
CA PRO A 256 9.80 3.06 -17.85
C PRO A 256 11.27 3.40 -18.12
N ALA A 257 11.82 4.40 -17.43
CA ALA A 257 13.22 4.82 -17.55
C ALA A 257 14.14 4.12 -16.54
N ASP A 258 13.59 3.53 -15.48
CA ASP A 258 14.33 2.81 -14.45
C ASP A 258 14.43 1.33 -14.80
N GLU A 259 15.55 0.93 -15.40
CA GLU A 259 15.95 -0.47 -15.50
C GLU A 259 16.64 -0.98 -14.22
N ASP A 260 16.69 -0.16 -13.16
CA ASP A 260 17.33 -0.51 -11.90
C ASP A 260 16.42 -1.39 -11.03
N GLU A 261 16.86 -2.62 -10.81
CA GLU A 261 16.18 -3.63 -9.98
C GLU A 261 15.93 -3.11 -8.56
N THR A 262 16.94 -2.48 -7.95
CA THR A 262 16.87 -1.96 -6.58
C THR A 262 15.80 -0.87 -6.44
N SER A 263 15.75 0.07 -7.39
CA SER A 263 14.76 1.14 -7.39
C SER A 263 13.34 0.61 -7.58
N THR A 264 13.15 -0.39 -8.45
CA THR A 264 11.84 -1.03 -8.67
C THR A 264 11.37 -1.78 -7.42
N LEU A 265 12.28 -2.52 -6.76
CA LEU A 265 11.99 -3.22 -5.51
C LEU A 265 11.55 -2.26 -4.40
N LYS A 266 12.32 -1.16 -4.19
CA LYS A 266 11.99 -0.14 -3.19
C LYS A 266 10.66 0.55 -3.50
N SER A 267 10.46 0.96 -4.74
CA SER A 267 9.22 1.62 -5.18
C SER A 267 8.01 0.72 -4.97
N THR A 268 8.09 -0.55 -5.36
CA THR A 268 7.00 -1.51 -5.18
C THR A 268 6.71 -1.74 -3.69
N ALA A 269 7.73 -2.01 -2.88
CA ALA A 269 7.56 -2.25 -1.45
C ALA A 269 6.99 -1.02 -0.71
N THR A 270 7.47 0.18 -1.01
CA THR A 270 6.94 1.43 -0.43
C THR A 270 5.50 1.71 -0.89
N SER A 271 5.15 1.36 -2.14
CA SER A 271 3.78 1.50 -2.66
C SER A 271 2.80 0.53 -2.01
N ILE A 272 3.21 -0.71 -1.72
CA ILE A 272 2.38 -1.68 -0.97
C ILE A 272 1.92 -1.06 0.35
N LEU A 273 2.82 -0.43 1.11
CA LEU A 273 2.45 0.21 2.38
C LEU A 273 1.38 1.28 2.20
N VAL A 274 1.48 2.11 1.16
CA VAL A 274 0.51 3.18 0.89
C VAL A 274 -0.89 2.60 0.63
N PHE A 275 -0.99 1.55 -0.20
CA PHE A 275 -2.28 0.95 -0.52
C PHE A 275 -2.89 0.15 0.65
N GLU A 276 -2.07 -0.28 1.60
CA GLU A 276 -2.52 -0.82 2.89
C GLU A 276 -2.92 0.30 3.88
N GLY A 277 -2.86 1.58 3.48
CA GLY A 277 -3.13 2.72 4.37
C GLY A 277 -2.06 2.91 5.45
N LEU A 278 -0.84 2.42 5.21
CA LEU A 278 0.25 2.41 6.18
C LEU A 278 1.34 3.43 5.85
N SER A 279 1.98 3.93 6.90
CA SER A 279 3.24 4.67 6.88
C SER A 279 4.19 4.06 7.91
N LEU A 280 5.47 4.41 7.87
CA LEU A 280 6.42 3.92 8.88
C LEU A 280 6.09 4.40 10.29
N ALA A 281 5.33 5.49 10.42
CA ALA A 281 4.82 5.98 11.70
C ALA A 281 3.58 5.21 12.19
N THR A 282 2.79 4.58 11.30
CA THR A 282 1.58 3.84 11.70
C THR A 282 1.82 2.34 11.85
N LEU A 283 2.93 1.79 11.34
CA LEU A 283 3.32 0.37 11.47
C LEU A 283 3.35 -0.14 12.92
N ALA A 284 3.68 0.72 13.89
CA ALA A 284 3.76 0.32 15.30
C ALA A 284 2.37 0.05 15.94
N GLY A 285 1.29 0.53 15.32
CA GLY A 285 -0.07 0.46 15.84
C GLY A 285 -1.03 -0.47 15.09
N SER A 286 -0.70 -0.88 13.86
CA SER A 286 -1.60 -1.64 12.99
C SER A 286 -1.80 -3.12 13.38
N VAL A 287 -1.12 -3.61 14.42
CA VAL A 287 -1.19 -5.03 14.87
C VAL A 287 -2.33 -5.27 15.88
N ALA A 288 -3.13 -4.26 16.23
CA ALA A 288 -4.19 -4.45 17.23
C ALA A 288 -5.36 -3.45 17.13
N GLU A 289 -6.15 -3.50 16.07
CA GLU A 289 -7.57 -3.15 16.18
C GLU A 289 -8.42 -4.38 15.86
N ASP A 290 -8.78 -5.09 16.94
CA ASP A 290 -9.79 -6.14 16.98
C ASP A 290 -11.13 -5.49 16.64
N GLU A 291 -11.58 -5.66 15.39
CA GLU A 291 -12.87 -5.18 14.86
C GLU A 291 -14.03 -5.61 15.75
N THR A 292 -14.36 -4.77 16.72
CA THR A 292 -15.53 -4.91 17.58
C THR A 292 -16.26 -3.58 17.68
N SER A 293 -16.64 -3.04 16.52
CA SER A 293 -17.68 -2.02 16.41
C SER A 293 -19.02 -2.70 16.13
N ASP A 294 -19.55 -3.41 17.13
CA ASP A 294 -20.95 -3.87 17.15
C ASP A 294 -21.89 -2.64 17.33
N ALA A 295 -22.06 -1.85 16.26
CA ALA A 295 -23.15 -0.89 16.18
C ALA A 295 -24.39 -1.60 15.61
N ALA A 296 -25.36 -1.89 16.48
CA ALA A 296 -26.65 -2.45 16.09
C ALA A 296 -27.36 -1.51 15.10
N GLY A 297 -27.20 -1.77 13.80
CA GLY A 297 -27.70 -0.97 12.70
C GLY A 297 -26.79 -0.94 11.47
N ALA A 298 -25.50 -1.20 11.63
CA ALA A 298 -24.56 -1.31 10.52
C ALA A 298 -24.88 -2.54 9.67
N GLY A 299 -24.76 -2.41 8.34
CA GLY A 299 -24.84 -3.51 7.40
C GLY A 299 -23.68 -4.51 7.61
N PRO A 300 -23.64 -5.62 6.84
CA PRO A 300 -22.49 -6.51 6.88
C PRO A 300 -21.21 -5.73 6.55
N ALA A 301 -20.10 -6.09 7.23
CA ALA A 301 -18.80 -5.47 7.02
C ALA A 301 -18.32 -5.68 5.59
N LEU A 302 -17.73 -4.64 5.01
CA LEU A 302 -17.07 -4.67 3.72
C LEU A 302 -15.64 -5.18 3.89
N ASP A 303 -15.11 -5.74 2.81
CA ASP A 303 -13.68 -6.01 2.72
C ASP A 303 -12.90 -4.69 2.78
N PRO A 304 -11.77 -4.61 3.54
CA PRO A 304 -10.98 -3.38 3.64
C PRO A 304 -10.53 -2.78 2.29
N ASN A 305 -10.47 -3.57 1.22
CA ASN A 305 -10.21 -3.05 -0.14
C ASN A 305 -11.25 -2.01 -0.60
N TRP A 306 -12.47 -2.01 -0.05
CA TRP A 306 -13.48 -0.99 -0.33
C TRP A 306 -13.08 0.40 0.16
N LYS A 307 -12.14 0.50 1.11
CA LYS A 307 -11.55 1.77 1.53
C LYS A 307 -10.96 2.54 0.34
N LEU A 308 -10.35 1.87 -0.62
CA LEU A 308 -9.82 2.52 -1.83
C LEU A 308 -10.92 3.26 -2.61
N VAL A 309 -12.12 2.69 -2.68
CA VAL A 309 -13.27 3.32 -3.32
C VAL A 309 -13.82 4.44 -2.45
N GLY A 310 -13.93 4.19 -1.14
CA GLY A 310 -14.44 5.16 -0.17
C GLY A 310 -13.60 6.44 -0.14
N ASP A 311 -12.28 6.31 -0.04
CA ASP A 311 -11.32 7.41 -0.08
C ASP A 311 -11.45 8.20 -1.39
N GLY A 312 -11.65 7.50 -2.51
CA GLY A 312 -11.95 8.13 -3.80
C GLY A 312 -13.19 9.02 -3.78
N TYR A 313 -14.21 8.68 -2.98
CA TYR A 313 -15.45 9.45 -2.82
C TYR A 313 -15.45 10.40 -1.61
N GLY A 314 -14.41 10.38 -0.78
CA GLY A 314 -14.37 11.07 0.50
C GLY A 314 -15.41 10.56 1.50
N ILE A 315 -15.72 9.26 1.46
CA ILE A 315 -16.59 8.58 2.42
C ILE A 315 -15.91 7.36 3.03
N GLU A 316 -16.35 6.97 4.21
CA GLU A 316 -16.03 5.66 4.78
C GLU A 316 -16.83 4.60 4.02
N LEU A 317 -16.18 3.48 3.67
CA LEU A 317 -16.82 2.29 3.12
C LEU A 317 -16.30 1.08 3.91
N ASP A 318 -16.77 0.93 5.14
CA ASP A 318 -16.42 -0.17 6.03
C ASP A 318 -17.59 -1.16 6.21
N THR A 319 -18.82 -0.73 5.90
CA THR A 319 -20.04 -1.52 6.07
C THR A 319 -21.03 -1.26 4.93
N ALA A 320 -21.92 -2.21 4.67
CA ALA A 320 -22.83 -2.12 3.52
C ALA A 320 -23.78 -0.91 3.57
N ASP A 321 -24.08 -0.36 4.75
CA ASP A 321 -24.94 0.81 4.88
C ASP A 321 -24.31 2.09 4.34
N ASP A 322 -22.98 2.16 4.25
CA ASP A 322 -22.26 3.32 3.74
C ASP A 322 -22.56 3.60 2.26
N PHE A 323 -22.95 2.57 1.49
CA PHE A 323 -23.41 2.77 0.11
C PHE A 323 -24.68 3.63 0.03
N PHE A 324 -25.46 3.76 1.11
CA PHE A 324 -26.66 4.60 1.15
C PHE A 324 -26.37 6.07 1.51
N VAL A 325 -25.16 6.54 1.20
CA VAL A 325 -24.78 7.96 1.20
C VAL A 325 -24.73 8.46 -0.25
N THR A 326 -25.22 9.69 -0.48
CA THR A 326 -25.06 10.34 -1.79
C THR A 326 -23.64 10.91 -1.88
N VAL A 327 -22.88 10.47 -2.88
CA VAL A 327 -21.52 10.92 -3.16
C VAL A 327 -21.46 11.64 -4.50
N ILE A 328 -20.43 12.47 -4.70
CA ILE A 328 -20.15 13.13 -5.97
C ILE A 328 -19.09 12.32 -6.70
N ASP A 329 -19.25 12.10 -8.01
CA ASP A 329 -18.22 11.46 -8.84
C ASP A 329 -16.89 12.20 -8.70
N PRO A 330 -15.80 11.53 -8.27
CA PRO A 330 -14.52 12.19 -8.08
C PRO A 330 -13.88 12.67 -9.38
N PHE A 331 -14.39 12.23 -10.53
CA PHE A 331 -13.97 12.68 -11.85
C PHE A 331 -14.91 13.71 -12.48
N ASP A 332 -16.12 13.86 -11.93
CA ASP A 332 -17.14 14.78 -12.41
C ASP A 332 -17.92 15.38 -11.23
N ASN A 333 -17.53 16.61 -10.83
CA ASN A 333 -18.14 17.38 -9.73
C ASN A 333 -19.65 17.72 -9.92
N THR A 334 -20.32 17.14 -10.91
CA THR A 334 -21.73 17.33 -11.19
C THR A 334 -22.56 16.05 -11.15
N THR A 335 -21.93 14.88 -11.20
CA THR A 335 -22.62 13.59 -11.17
C THR A 335 -22.70 13.10 -9.73
N GLU A 336 -23.90 12.77 -9.29
CA GLU A 336 -24.17 12.20 -7.96
C GLU A 336 -24.37 10.69 -8.11
N TYR A 337 -23.81 9.90 -7.19
CA TYR A 337 -24.05 8.47 -7.07
C TYR A 337 -24.69 8.13 -5.73
N TYR A 338 -25.54 7.11 -5.74
CA TYR A 338 -26.18 6.57 -4.55
C TYR A 338 -26.36 5.06 -4.63
N GLY A 339 -26.10 4.36 -3.52
CA GLY A 339 -26.36 2.93 -3.40
C GLY A 339 -25.53 2.12 -4.38
N VAL A 340 -26.21 1.30 -5.17
CA VAL A 340 -25.59 0.42 -6.17
C VAL A 340 -24.86 1.18 -7.28
N GLU A 341 -25.10 2.48 -7.45
CA GLU A 341 -24.38 3.29 -8.43
C GLU A 341 -22.89 3.44 -8.09
N ILE A 342 -22.53 3.46 -6.81
CA ILE A 342 -21.13 3.44 -6.36
C ILE A 342 -20.48 2.13 -6.80
N ILE A 343 -21.16 1.00 -6.60
CA ILE A 343 -20.69 -0.33 -7.03
C ILE A 343 -20.59 -0.41 -8.56
N ASN A 344 -21.55 0.18 -9.28
CA ASN A 344 -21.52 0.23 -10.74
C ASN A 344 -20.32 1.03 -11.24
N TRP A 345 -20.08 2.20 -10.66
CA TRP A 345 -18.91 2.99 -10.96
C TRP A 345 -17.63 2.19 -10.69
N THR A 346 -17.53 1.55 -9.52
CA THR A 346 -16.39 0.69 -9.16
C THR A 346 -16.13 -0.38 -10.22
N ALA A 347 -17.18 -1.00 -10.78
CA ALA A 347 -17.10 -2.00 -11.84
C ALA A 347 -16.66 -1.44 -13.20
N GLU A 348 -17.00 -0.19 -13.53
CA GLU A 348 -16.67 0.42 -14.83
C GLU A 348 -15.17 0.69 -15.00
N TYR A 349 -14.47 0.95 -13.90
CA TYR A 349 -13.04 1.24 -13.93
C TYR A 349 -12.22 -0.01 -13.68
N ARG A 350 -11.33 -0.33 -14.63
CA ARG A 350 -10.46 -1.52 -14.55
C ARG A 350 -9.61 -1.62 -13.27
N TYR A 351 -9.30 -0.49 -12.62
CA TYR A 351 -8.45 -0.47 -11.42
C TYR A 351 -9.23 -0.68 -10.12
N THR A 352 -10.54 -0.47 -10.10
CA THR A 352 -11.43 -0.76 -8.96
C THR A 352 -12.33 -1.96 -9.23
N GLY A 353 -12.49 -2.38 -10.48
CA GLY A 353 -13.38 -3.49 -10.86
C GLY A 353 -13.00 -4.81 -10.19
N TYR A 354 -11.72 -5.00 -9.85
CA TYR A 354 -11.29 -6.17 -9.07
C TYR A 354 -11.95 -6.21 -7.68
N ILE A 355 -12.31 -5.05 -7.09
CA ILE A 355 -13.01 -4.99 -5.80
C ILE A 355 -14.40 -5.60 -5.93
N VAL A 356 -15.06 -5.38 -7.06
CA VAL A 356 -16.33 -6.04 -7.38
C VAL A 356 -16.12 -7.54 -7.63
N GLU A 357 -15.08 -7.91 -8.36
CA GLU A 357 -14.78 -9.30 -8.73
C GLU A 357 -14.39 -10.17 -7.53
N GLU A 358 -13.53 -9.67 -6.64
CA GLU A 358 -12.91 -10.46 -5.57
C GLU A 358 -13.49 -10.15 -4.18
N HIS A 359 -14.06 -8.96 -3.99
CA HIS A 359 -14.36 -8.41 -2.65
C HIS A 359 -15.81 -7.94 -2.48
N LEU A 360 -16.72 -8.26 -3.42
CA LEU A 360 -18.15 -8.01 -3.28
C LEU A 360 -18.93 -9.31 -3.07
N PRO A 361 -19.14 -9.75 -1.82
CA PRO A 361 -19.88 -10.98 -1.55
C PRO A 361 -21.39 -10.78 -1.78
N ALA A 362 -22.09 -11.88 -2.07
CA ALA A 362 -23.55 -11.88 -2.27
C ALA A 362 -24.30 -11.29 -1.07
N GLU A 363 -23.78 -11.48 0.15
CA GLU A 363 -24.38 -10.99 1.38
C GLU A 363 -24.57 -9.47 1.38
N ILE A 364 -23.59 -8.70 0.89
CA ILE A 364 -23.66 -7.23 0.80
C ILE A 364 -24.77 -6.82 -0.16
N LEU A 365 -24.79 -7.40 -1.36
CA LEU A 365 -25.81 -7.10 -2.36
C LEU A 365 -27.21 -7.49 -1.89
N LEU A 366 -27.36 -8.67 -1.28
CA LEU A 366 -28.63 -9.16 -0.74
C LEU A 366 -29.14 -8.23 0.36
N TRP A 367 -28.26 -7.82 1.27
CA TRP A 367 -28.61 -6.86 2.32
C TRP A 367 -29.02 -5.51 1.73
N MET A 368 -28.26 -4.96 0.77
CA MET A 368 -28.61 -3.71 0.08
C MET A 368 -29.96 -3.81 -0.63
N GLY A 369 -30.25 -4.92 -1.30
CA GLY A 369 -31.54 -5.15 -1.95
C GLY A 369 -32.71 -5.35 -1.00
N GLU A 370 -32.47 -5.80 0.23
CA GLU A 370 -33.48 -5.81 1.30
C GLU A 370 -33.79 -4.38 1.79
N GLN A 371 -32.79 -3.50 1.86
CA GLN A 371 -32.97 -2.10 2.25
C GLN A 371 -33.59 -1.26 1.13
N ASP A 372 -33.10 -1.40 -0.09
CA ASP A 372 -33.60 -0.75 -1.30
C ASP A 372 -33.73 -1.76 -2.47
N PRO A 373 -34.97 -2.22 -2.76
CA PRO A 373 -35.23 -3.10 -3.89
C PRO A 373 -34.80 -2.55 -5.25
N SER A 374 -34.58 -1.23 -5.39
CA SER A 374 -34.07 -0.63 -6.64
C SER A 374 -32.67 -1.13 -7.00
N THR A 375 -31.90 -1.62 -6.03
CA THR A 375 -30.59 -2.26 -6.21
C THR A 375 -30.61 -3.30 -7.34
N TRP A 376 -31.67 -4.11 -7.43
CA TRP A 376 -31.78 -5.19 -8.42
C TRP A 376 -32.07 -4.70 -9.84
N GLU A 377 -32.79 -3.59 -9.95
CA GLU A 377 -33.08 -2.94 -11.23
C GLU A 377 -31.86 -2.16 -11.73
N ASN A 378 -31.09 -1.58 -10.80
CA ASN A 378 -30.03 -0.62 -11.10
C ASN A 378 -28.61 -1.21 -11.13
N ILE A 379 -28.37 -2.41 -10.58
CA ILE A 379 -27.07 -3.07 -10.74
C ILE A 379 -26.75 -3.24 -12.23
N SER A 380 -25.58 -2.79 -12.67
CA SER A 380 -25.23 -2.72 -14.09
C SER A 380 -24.86 -4.10 -14.64
N ASN A 381 -24.97 -4.29 -15.96
CA ASN A 381 -24.49 -5.53 -16.57
C ASN A 381 -22.97 -5.69 -16.42
N THR A 382 -22.21 -4.59 -16.45
CA THR A 382 -20.76 -4.62 -16.22
C THR A 382 -20.41 -5.14 -14.83
N THR A 383 -21.12 -4.69 -13.80
CA THR A 383 -20.98 -5.23 -12.44
C THR A 383 -21.31 -6.72 -12.40
N LEU A 384 -22.45 -7.11 -13.00
CA LEU A 384 -22.86 -8.52 -13.04
C LEU A 384 -21.87 -9.43 -13.79
N GLU A 385 -21.20 -8.92 -14.83
CA GLU A 385 -20.17 -9.64 -15.58
C GLU A 385 -18.87 -9.85 -14.77
N LEU A 386 -18.61 -9.01 -13.76
CA LEU A 386 -17.45 -9.15 -12.87
C LEU A 386 -17.72 -10.06 -11.67
N LEU A 387 -18.97 -10.20 -11.24
CA LEU A 387 -19.30 -11.02 -10.07
C LEU A 387 -18.98 -12.52 -10.30
N PRO A 388 -18.38 -13.20 -9.31
CA PRO A 388 -18.17 -14.65 -9.37
C PRO A 388 -19.49 -15.43 -9.56
N ASP A 389 -19.41 -16.56 -10.29
CA ASP A 389 -20.58 -17.42 -10.56
C ASP A 389 -21.34 -17.85 -9.29
N ASP A 390 -20.60 -18.10 -8.20
CA ASP A 390 -21.17 -18.48 -6.90
C ASP A 390 -21.82 -17.31 -6.16
N VAL A 391 -21.38 -16.08 -6.39
CA VAL A 391 -22.06 -14.87 -5.94
C VAL A 391 -23.35 -14.67 -6.73
N ILE A 392 -23.29 -14.74 -8.08
CA ILE A 392 -24.46 -14.63 -8.96
C ILE A 392 -25.52 -15.67 -8.60
N ALA A 393 -25.14 -16.92 -8.33
CA ALA A 393 -26.07 -18.00 -7.99
C ALA A 393 -26.88 -17.76 -6.69
N GLN A 394 -26.48 -16.79 -5.86
CA GLN A 394 -27.18 -16.41 -4.63
C GLN A 394 -28.13 -15.22 -4.81
N LEU A 395 -28.01 -14.47 -5.91
CA LEU A 395 -28.83 -13.30 -6.20
C LEU A 395 -30.26 -13.69 -6.66
N PRO A 396 -31.24 -12.78 -6.69
CA PRO A 396 -32.59 -13.08 -7.18
C PRO A 396 -32.59 -13.61 -8.62
N ASP A 397 -33.56 -14.50 -8.94
CA ASP A 397 -33.69 -15.13 -10.26
C ASP A 397 -33.75 -14.10 -11.42
N GLU A 398 -34.40 -12.96 -11.21
CA GLU A 398 -34.44 -11.88 -12.19
C GLU A 398 -33.07 -11.25 -12.49
N VAL A 399 -32.18 -11.18 -11.50
CA VAL A 399 -30.81 -10.66 -11.67
C VAL A 399 -29.95 -11.70 -12.37
N GLN A 400 -30.06 -12.97 -11.97
CA GLN A 400 -29.35 -14.09 -12.61
C GLN A 400 -29.65 -14.19 -14.11
N ALA A 401 -30.92 -13.98 -14.51
CA ALA A 401 -31.33 -14.05 -15.90
C ALA A 401 -30.59 -13.02 -16.79
N ARG A 402 -30.25 -11.85 -16.25
CA ARG A 402 -29.59 -10.75 -16.98
C ARG A 402 -28.15 -11.06 -17.39
N VAL A 403 -27.48 -11.97 -16.68
CA VAL A 403 -26.10 -12.42 -17.01
C VAL A 403 -26.09 -13.28 -18.28
N THR A 404 -27.23 -13.89 -18.63
CA THR A 404 -27.34 -14.85 -19.74
C THR A 404 -27.85 -14.24 -21.06
N GLU A 405 -28.21 -12.96 -21.05
CA GLU A 405 -28.71 -12.19 -22.21
C GLU A 405 -27.60 -11.40 -22.91
#